data_AF-A0A4Y7KCT4-F1
#
_entry.id   AF-A0A4Y7KCT4-F1
#
_cell.length_a   1.000
_cell.length_b   1.000
_cell.length_c   1.000
_cell.angle_alpha   90.00
_cell.angle_beta   90.00
_cell.angle_gamma   90.00
#
_symmetry.space_group_name_H-M   'P 1'
#
loop_
_entity.id
_entity.type
_entity.pdbx_description
1 polymer ?
#
loop_
_entity_poly.entity_id
_entity_poly.type
_entity_poly.pdbx_seq_one_letter_code
_entity_poly.pdbx_strand_id
1 'polypeptide(L)'
;MAISDFYSSNPNYKTRLVLHTRDSKKDIIEAASSAIDLLQNVQVKALLGLQKSFQAEFVANVGTKSQVPVVSFSATSPELSYAKTPFFVRTALNDSCQVKAIGDMIKACGWREVVIMYENSDYGKDSLPYIVDAIQEDNARVPYRSVISSAATDEQISGELYKLMSMQTRVFVVHVSCTLGSRLFMKIKEVGMMRKGYAWIITNGLTELLTSMNSSVIESMQGVLGVKPYVPRSRELENFTTRWRRKFLLDHQDANGSDQLSIFGLWAYDSIRALAMAAEEVYPYNRSSGFKMLKTGEKSTDLEKIGVSQLGPEFRKAILGTSFTGLSGEFKLIDGQLQSSAFQIVNVIGSAARVIGFWTPTNGLSQTLESIDTKKNSNSMDNLRATIWPGESTEMPKGWEIPTSEKKLRIGVPVKQGFTEFLKVERNANSEPKVTGFVIDVLKEVMDSLPYSVPYEFVPYEKSRENSSSDYNDMVYEVYLQIKDAVVGDTAIVANRSLYVDFPLPFSESGVAMVVPIKDDAKKNAWIFLKPLTRDLWLTIGALFILTGLVIWVLEHRINNDFRGQPSEQIGTVFYFSFSTLVFAQSNSLGPFASSAANEYFGTLAMN
;
A
#
# COMPACT_ATOMS: atom_id res chain seq x y z
N MET A 1 -0.09 -19.12 -44.64
CA MET A 1 -1.49 -19.56 -44.51
C MET A 1 -2.45 -18.41 -44.80
N ALA A 2 -2.35 -17.28 -44.09
CA ALA A 2 -3.18 -16.08 -44.30
C ALA A 2 -3.37 -15.64 -45.77
N ILE A 3 -2.29 -15.55 -46.56
CA ILE A 3 -2.37 -15.19 -48.00
C ILE A 3 -3.27 -16.18 -48.77
N SER A 4 -3.05 -17.47 -48.57
CA SER A 4 -3.83 -18.53 -49.26
C SER A 4 -5.30 -18.46 -48.86
N ASP A 5 -5.58 -18.32 -47.57
CA ASP A 5 -6.94 -18.25 -47.05
C ASP A 5 -7.67 -17.01 -47.58
N PHE A 6 -7.01 -15.84 -47.54
CA PHE A 6 -7.59 -14.58 -48.01
C PHE A 6 -7.98 -14.62 -49.50
N TYR A 7 -7.07 -15.05 -50.38
CA TYR A 7 -7.34 -15.08 -51.82
C TYR A 7 -8.25 -16.24 -52.24
N SER A 8 -8.33 -17.31 -51.45
CA SER A 8 -9.33 -18.38 -51.67
C SER A 8 -10.74 -17.86 -51.38
N SER A 9 -10.90 -17.04 -50.33
CA SER A 9 -12.18 -16.39 -50.00
C SER A 9 -12.51 -15.20 -50.93
N ASN A 10 -11.52 -14.67 -51.64
CA ASN A 10 -11.66 -13.51 -52.52
C ASN A 10 -11.10 -13.79 -53.93
N PRO A 11 -11.67 -14.77 -54.68
CA PRO A 11 -11.12 -15.18 -55.97
C PRO A 11 -11.17 -14.05 -57.02
N ASN A 12 -12.15 -13.15 -56.90
CA ASN A 12 -12.40 -12.05 -57.83
C ASN A 12 -11.44 -10.86 -57.66
N TYR A 13 -10.61 -10.82 -56.62
CA TYR A 13 -9.64 -9.75 -56.40
C TYR A 13 -8.60 -9.77 -57.52
N LYS A 14 -8.19 -8.60 -57.99
CA LYS A 14 -7.23 -8.45 -59.10
C LYS A 14 -5.78 -8.45 -58.64
N THR A 15 -5.54 -8.18 -57.36
CA THR A 15 -4.20 -8.14 -56.77
C THR A 15 -3.81 -9.47 -56.14
N ARG A 16 -2.49 -9.73 -56.03
CA ARG A 16 -1.94 -10.86 -55.27
C ARG A 16 -0.72 -10.37 -54.48
N LEU A 17 -0.67 -10.71 -53.20
CA LEU A 17 0.49 -10.40 -52.36
C LEU A 17 1.60 -11.41 -52.64
N VAL A 18 2.82 -10.89 -52.86
CA VAL A 18 4.04 -11.68 -53.01
C VAL A 18 4.97 -11.33 -51.85
N LEU A 19 5.43 -12.33 -51.12
CA LEU A 19 6.33 -12.14 -49.99
C LEU A 19 7.78 -12.25 -50.43
N HIS A 20 8.58 -11.24 -50.08
CA HIS A 20 10.03 -11.25 -50.22
C HIS A 20 10.65 -11.26 -48.83
N THR A 21 11.03 -12.44 -48.36
CA THR A 21 11.51 -12.65 -46.98
C THR A 21 12.99 -12.30 -46.84
N ARG A 22 13.35 -11.70 -45.70
CA ARG A 22 14.73 -11.49 -45.23
C ARG A 22 14.80 -11.88 -43.76
N ASP A 23 15.94 -12.40 -43.32
CA ASP A 23 16.19 -12.65 -41.89
C ASP A 23 17.05 -11.53 -41.32
N SER A 24 16.51 -10.82 -40.33
CA SER A 24 17.21 -9.74 -39.63
C SER A 24 18.26 -10.24 -38.64
N LYS A 25 18.35 -11.56 -38.39
CA LYS A 25 19.26 -12.18 -37.40
C LYS A 25 19.19 -11.55 -36.01
N LYS A 26 18.05 -10.95 -35.66
CA LYS A 26 17.82 -10.21 -34.40
C LYS A 26 18.74 -8.98 -34.21
N ASP A 27 19.36 -8.49 -35.28
CA ASP A 27 20.28 -7.36 -35.28
C ASP A 27 19.65 -6.12 -35.96
N ILE A 28 20.04 -4.92 -35.52
CA ILE A 28 19.52 -3.65 -36.05
C ILE A 28 20.06 -3.37 -37.44
N ILE A 29 21.37 -3.56 -37.61
CA ILE A 29 22.09 -3.22 -38.84
C ILE A 29 21.65 -4.17 -39.95
N GLU A 30 21.51 -5.45 -39.65
CA GLU A 30 20.99 -6.46 -40.58
C GLU A 30 19.51 -6.21 -40.93
N ALA A 31 18.68 -5.81 -39.97
CA ALA A 31 17.30 -5.40 -40.23
C ALA A 31 17.23 -4.18 -41.16
N ALA A 32 18.06 -3.17 -40.89
CA ALA A 32 18.17 -1.97 -41.70
C ALA A 32 18.64 -2.28 -43.12
N SER A 33 19.74 -3.02 -43.25
CA SER A 33 20.31 -3.45 -44.52
C SER A 33 19.27 -4.23 -45.35
N SER A 34 18.58 -5.18 -44.73
CA SER A 34 17.52 -5.96 -45.37
C SER A 34 16.35 -5.09 -45.83
N ALA A 35 15.93 -4.12 -45.01
CA ALA A 35 14.85 -3.20 -45.38
C ALA A 35 15.27 -2.31 -46.56
N ILE A 36 16.51 -1.81 -46.56
CA ILE A 36 17.06 -0.98 -47.65
C ILE A 36 17.13 -1.80 -48.94
N ASP A 37 17.62 -3.04 -48.90
CA ASP A 37 17.66 -3.96 -50.04
C ASP A 37 16.25 -4.19 -50.63
N LEU A 38 15.25 -4.46 -49.77
CA LEU A 38 13.86 -4.65 -50.20
C LEU A 38 13.26 -3.39 -50.84
N LEU A 39 13.61 -2.21 -50.35
CA LEU A 39 13.12 -0.95 -50.89
C LEU A 39 13.79 -0.57 -52.21
N GLN A 40 15.09 -0.85 -52.34
CA GLN A 40 15.88 -0.42 -53.50
C GLN A 40 15.84 -1.42 -54.66
N ASN A 41 16.16 -2.67 -54.36
CA ASN A 41 16.37 -3.70 -55.35
C ASN A 41 15.06 -4.41 -55.71
N VAL A 42 14.19 -4.62 -54.72
CA VAL A 42 12.90 -5.29 -54.92
C VAL A 42 11.75 -4.31 -55.12
N GLN A 43 11.87 -3.08 -54.60
CA GLN A 43 10.84 -2.03 -54.67
C GLN A 43 9.49 -2.47 -54.07
N VAL A 44 9.55 -3.08 -52.89
CA VAL A 44 8.36 -3.54 -52.17
C VAL A 44 7.38 -2.39 -51.88
N LYS A 45 6.08 -2.69 -51.88
CA LYS A 45 5.02 -1.70 -51.64
C LYS A 45 4.73 -1.47 -50.15
N ALA A 46 5.04 -2.46 -49.31
CA ALA A 46 5.00 -2.36 -47.86
C ALA A 46 6.07 -3.27 -47.27
N LEU A 47 6.53 -2.92 -46.07
CA LEU A 47 7.37 -3.77 -45.23
C LEU A 47 6.49 -4.36 -44.12
N LEU A 48 6.60 -5.66 -43.87
CA LEU A 48 5.86 -6.36 -42.82
C LEU A 48 6.83 -7.07 -41.90
N GLY A 49 6.67 -6.87 -40.58
CA GLY A 49 7.32 -7.69 -39.56
C GLY A 49 8.10 -6.89 -38.52
N LEU A 50 9.36 -7.31 -38.32
CA LEU A 50 10.28 -6.92 -37.25
C LEU A 50 9.83 -7.39 -35.87
N GLN A 51 10.50 -8.43 -35.38
CA GLN A 51 10.11 -9.11 -34.15
C GLN A 51 10.38 -8.26 -32.91
N LYS A 52 11.38 -7.37 -32.96
CA LYS A 52 11.80 -6.54 -31.83
C LYS A 52 11.46 -5.08 -32.07
N SER A 53 10.96 -4.41 -31.02
CA SER A 53 10.59 -2.99 -31.06
C SER A 53 11.73 -2.08 -31.53
N PHE A 54 12.96 -2.32 -31.07
CA PHE A 54 14.12 -1.51 -31.45
C PHE A 54 14.46 -1.62 -32.97
N GLN A 55 14.25 -2.79 -33.58
CA GLN A 55 14.41 -2.97 -35.03
C GLN A 55 13.29 -2.25 -35.78
N ALA A 56 12.06 -2.35 -35.27
CA ALA A 56 10.89 -1.68 -35.83
C ALA A 56 11.03 -0.17 -35.82
N GLU A 57 11.58 0.42 -34.76
CA GLU A 57 11.84 1.86 -34.67
C GLU A 57 12.81 2.34 -35.74
N PHE A 58 13.94 1.65 -35.91
CA PHE A 58 14.89 2.03 -36.94
C PHE A 58 14.29 1.93 -38.35
N VAL A 59 13.65 0.79 -38.67
CA VAL A 59 13.07 0.58 -40.01
C VAL A 59 11.86 1.48 -40.25
N ALA A 60 11.11 1.88 -39.22
CA ALA A 60 10.03 2.86 -39.34
C ALA A 60 10.55 4.22 -39.84
N ASN A 61 11.75 4.64 -39.44
CA ASN A 61 12.39 5.85 -39.96
C ASN A 61 12.77 5.68 -41.45
N VAL A 62 13.30 4.52 -41.84
CA VAL A 62 13.59 4.19 -43.24
C VAL A 62 12.31 4.15 -44.09
N GLY A 63 11.24 3.57 -43.57
CA GLY A 63 9.90 3.55 -44.18
C GLY A 63 9.33 4.96 -44.35
N THR A 64 9.47 5.81 -43.33
CA THR A 64 9.04 7.22 -43.40
C THR A 64 9.80 7.99 -44.46
N LYS A 65 11.12 7.80 -44.57
CA LYS A 65 11.95 8.44 -45.61
C LYS A 65 11.58 7.98 -47.02
N SER A 66 11.31 6.69 -47.20
CA SER A 66 10.92 6.09 -48.49
C SER A 66 9.42 6.24 -48.79
N GLN A 67 8.63 6.76 -47.84
CA GLN A 67 7.17 6.76 -47.88
C GLN A 67 6.58 5.35 -48.08
N VAL A 68 7.21 4.30 -47.57
CA VAL A 68 6.69 2.94 -47.64
C VAL A 68 6.10 2.55 -46.28
N PRO A 69 4.84 2.07 -46.21
CA PRO A 69 4.24 1.61 -44.97
C PRO A 69 5.06 0.48 -44.33
N VAL A 70 5.35 0.61 -43.04
CA VAL A 70 5.99 -0.42 -42.22
C VAL A 70 4.96 -0.94 -41.24
N VAL A 71 4.47 -2.15 -41.48
CA VAL A 71 3.45 -2.81 -40.66
C VAL A 71 4.12 -3.79 -39.70
N SER A 72 3.89 -3.64 -38.40
CA SER A 72 4.41 -4.59 -37.41
C SER A 72 3.29 -5.22 -36.58
N PHE A 73 3.36 -6.54 -36.41
CA PHE A 73 2.45 -7.34 -35.58
C PHE A 73 3.11 -7.80 -34.27
N SER A 74 4.31 -7.31 -33.96
CA SER A 74 5.10 -7.74 -32.79
C SER A 74 5.85 -6.62 -32.06
N ALA A 75 5.99 -5.44 -32.66
CA ALA A 75 6.60 -4.29 -31.99
C ALA A 75 5.59 -3.58 -31.08
N THR A 76 5.72 -3.80 -29.76
CA THR A 76 4.76 -3.37 -28.74
C THR A 76 5.20 -2.13 -27.94
N SER A 77 6.46 -1.67 -28.09
CA SER A 77 6.98 -0.50 -27.35
C SER A 77 6.09 0.73 -27.56
N PRO A 78 5.73 1.49 -26.50
CA PRO A 78 4.94 2.70 -26.62
C PRO A 78 5.61 3.85 -27.40
N GLU A 79 6.94 3.90 -27.46
CA GLU A 79 7.70 5.01 -28.08
C GLU A 79 7.53 5.10 -29.60
N LEU A 80 7.26 3.95 -30.22
CA LEU A 80 6.86 3.81 -31.61
C LEU A 80 5.45 4.41 -31.79
N SER A 81 5.39 5.73 -31.98
CA SER A 81 4.15 6.48 -32.15
C SER A 81 3.98 6.96 -33.59
N TYR A 82 2.72 7.02 -34.00
CA TYR A 82 2.33 7.56 -35.31
C TYR A 82 2.78 9.00 -35.52
N ALA A 83 2.84 9.81 -34.45
CA ALA A 83 3.31 11.19 -34.51
C ALA A 83 4.80 11.29 -34.91
N LYS A 84 5.65 10.38 -34.40
CA LYS A 84 7.08 10.35 -34.72
C LYS A 84 7.35 9.65 -36.07
N THR A 85 6.58 8.62 -36.39
CA THR A 85 6.80 7.74 -37.54
C THR A 85 5.52 7.55 -38.35
N PRO A 86 5.16 8.51 -39.22
CA PRO A 86 3.83 8.51 -39.86
C PRO A 86 3.58 7.27 -40.72
N PHE A 87 4.60 6.66 -41.33
CA PHE A 87 4.45 5.45 -42.16
C PHE A 87 4.49 4.14 -41.36
N PHE A 88 4.65 4.20 -40.05
CA PHE A 88 4.56 3.01 -39.20
C PHE A 88 3.10 2.70 -38.86
N VAL A 89 2.73 1.42 -38.97
CA VAL A 89 1.42 0.91 -38.59
C VAL A 89 1.60 -0.26 -37.63
N ARG A 90 1.11 -0.11 -36.40
CA ARG A 90 1.12 -1.15 -35.40
C ARG A 90 -0.18 -1.96 -35.49
N THR A 91 -0.04 -3.22 -35.87
CA THR A 91 -1.12 -4.22 -35.89
C THR A 91 -1.07 -5.17 -34.68
N ALA A 92 -0.34 -4.77 -33.65
CA ALA A 92 -0.29 -5.36 -32.33
C ALA A 92 -0.80 -4.36 -31.29
N LEU A 93 -1.03 -4.83 -30.06
CA LEU A 93 -1.35 -3.93 -28.97
C LEU A 93 -0.10 -3.23 -28.43
N ASN A 94 -0.27 -1.97 -28.02
CA ASN A 94 0.74 -1.21 -27.31
C ASN A 94 0.90 -1.79 -25.89
N ASP A 95 2.13 -1.91 -25.38
CA ASP A 95 2.38 -2.38 -24.02
C ASP A 95 1.73 -1.49 -22.96
N SER A 96 1.47 -0.21 -23.26
CA SER A 96 0.71 0.68 -22.38
C SER A 96 -0.77 0.30 -22.22
N CYS A 97 -1.35 -0.50 -23.13
CA CYS A 97 -2.76 -0.89 -23.03
C CYS A 97 -3.06 -1.77 -21.81
N GLN A 98 -2.07 -2.50 -21.30
CA GLN A 98 -2.26 -3.45 -20.19
C GLN A 98 -2.12 -2.83 -18.80
N VAL A 99 -1.49 -1.65 -18.70
CA VAL A 99 -1.00 -1.13 -17.40
C VAL A 99 -2.13 -0.79 -16.45
N LYS A 100 -3.28 -0.35 -16.97
CA LYS A 100 -4.49 -0.12 -16.16
C LYS A 100 -5.06 -1.41 -15.57
N ALA A 101 -5.04 -2.51 -16.33
CA ALA A 101 -5.45 -3.81 -15.80
C ALA A 101 -4.52 -4.25 -14.64
N ILE A 102 -3.21 -4.03 -14.78
CA ILE A 102 -2.23 -4.33 -13.73
C ILE A 102 -2.43 -3.42 -12.50
N GLY A 103 -2.64 -2.11 -12.70
CA GLY A 103 -2.94 -1.16 -11.62
C GLY A 103 -4.19 -1.56 -10.85
N ASP A 104 -5.27 -1.87 -11.56
CA ASP A 104 -6.53 -2.32 -10.95
C ASP A 104 -6.39 -3.64 -10.19
N MET A 105 -5.54 -4.58 -10.66
CA MET A 105 -5.20 -5.79 -9.91
C MET A 105 -4.47 -5.48 -8.60
N ILE A 106 -3.49 -4.58 -8.63
CA ILE A 106 -2.72 -4.16 -7.45
C ILE A 106 -3.63 -3.47 -6.43
N LYS A 107 -4.49 -2.57 -6.91
CA LYS A 107 -5.51 -1.87 -6.13
C LYS A 107 -6.50 -2.84 -5.49
N ALA A 108 -7.00 -3.81 -6.27
CA ALA A 108 -7.94 -4.82 -5.80
C ALA A 108 -7.36 -5.72 -4.71
N CYS A 109 -6.03 -5.91 -4.69
CA CYS A 109 -5.32 -6.62 -3.64
C CYS A 109 -5.00 -5.75 -2.40
N GLY A 110 -5.21 -4.43 -2.49
CA GLY A 110 -4.90 -3.49 -1.41
C GLY A 110 -3.40 -3.25 -1.18
N TRP A 111 -2.54 -3.63 -2.13
CA TRP A 111 -1.10 -3.47 -1.99
C TRP A 111 -0.68 -2.00 -2.17
N ARG A 112 0.25 -1.53 -1.31
CA ARG A 112 0.73 -0.14 -1.28
C ARG A 112 2.14 0.04 -1.79
N GLU A 113 2.91 -1.05 -1.91
CA GLU A 113 4.27 -1.03 -2.41
C GLU A 113 4.47 -2.17 -3.39
N VAL A 114 5.09 -1.86 -4.54
CA VAL A 114 5.32 -2.81 -5.62
C VAL A 114 6.70 -2.59 -6.22
N VAL A 115 7.47 -3.67 -6.35
CA VAL A 115 8.76 -3.64 -7.05
C VAL A 115 8.53 -3.97 -8.52
N ILE A 116 9.12 -3.18 -9.41
CA ILE A 116 9.10 -3.47 -10.85
C ILE A 116 10.42 -4.12 -11.25
N MET A 117 10.35 -5.25 -11.93
CA MET A 117 11.49 -5.94 -12.54
C MET A 117 11.37 -5.85 -14.06
N TYR A 118 12.36 -5.25 -14.72
CA TYR A 118 12.32 -5.06 -16.16
C TYR A 118 13.66 -5.36 -16.85
N GLU A 119 13.57 -5.74 -18.11
CA GLU A 119 14.75 -6.02 -18.94
C GLU A 119 15.42 -4.71 -19.39
N ASN A 120 16.75 -4.64 -19.32
CA ASN A 120 17.56 -3.53 -19.81
C ASN A 120 17.63 -3.52 -21.35
N SER A 121 16.48 -3.30 -21.98
CA SER A 121 16.29 -3.17 -23.42
C SER A 121 15.23 -2.12 -23.68
N ASP A 122 15.12 -1.65 -24.91
CA ASP A 122 14.08 -0.66 -25.28
C ASP A 122 12.68 -1.22 -25.00
N TYR A 123 12.46 -2.52 -25.26
CA TYR A 123 11.24 -3.21 -24.86
C TYR A 123 10.91 -3.02 -23.37
N GLY A 124 11.87 -3.27 -22.48
CA GLY A 124 11.65 -3.17 -21.04
C GLY A 124 11.58 -1.74 -20.50
N LYS A 125 12.38 -0.83 -21.06
CA LYS A 125 12.49 0.57 -20.61
C LYS A 125 11.30 1.41 -21.03
N ASP A 126 10.83 1.25 -22.27
CA ASP A 126 9.82 2.14 -22.84
C ASP A 126 8.45 1.96 -22.19
N SER A 127 8.17 0.78 -21.65
CA SER A 127 6.93 0.48 -20.91
C SER A 127 6.96 0.96 -19.45
N LEU A 128 8.16 1.22 -18.89
CA LEU A 128 8.33 1.51 -17.46
C LEU A 128 7.56 2.76 -16.98
N PRO A 129 7.58 3.91 -17.69
CA PRO A 129 6.81 5.08 -17.26
C PRO A 129 5.32 4.78 -17.11
N TYR A 130 4.74 4.10 -18.10
CA TYR A 130 3.32 3.74 -18.10
C TYR A 130 2.94 2.78 -16.96
N ILE A 131 3.81 1.82 -16.64
CA ILE A 131 3.59 0.91 -15.50
C ILE A 131 3.67 1.69 -14.18
N VAL A 132 4.67 2.56 -14.03
CA VAL A 132 4.84 3.39 -12.82
C VAL A 132 3.64 4.31 -12.61
N ASP A 133 3.21 5.02 -13.66
CA ASP A 133 2.10 5.95 -13.60
C ASP A 133 0.82 5.23 -13.18
N ALA A 134 0.53 4.06 -13.75
CA ALA A 134 -0.64 3.26 -13.38
C ALA A 134 -0.62 2.77 -11.92
N ILE A 135 0.56 2.42 -11.39
CA ILE A 135 0.71 2.02 -9.99
C ILE A 135 0.51 3.23 -9.06
N GLN A 136 1.05 4.39 -9.43
CA GLN A 136 0.98 5.61 -8.63
C GLN A 136 -0.40 6.26 -8.64
N GLU A 137 -1.15 6.17 -9.74
CA GLU A 137 -2.53 6.64 -9.86
C GLU A 137 -3.43 6.04 -8.77
N ASP A 138 -3.11 4.81 -8.31
CA ASP A 138 -3.84 4.09 -7.26
C ASP A 138 -3.25 4.22 -5.84
N ASN A 139 -2.41 5.25 -5.61
CA ASN A 139 -1.74 5.52 -4.33
C ASN A 139 -0.80 4.38 -3.87
N ALA A 140 -0.30 3.55 -4.78
CA ALA A 140 0.79 2.63 -4.50
C ALA A 140 2.14 3.26 -4.88
N ARG A 141 3.20 2.85 -4.19
CA ARG A 141 4.57 3.34 -4.37
C ARG A 141 5.42 2.27 -5.04
N VAL A 142 6.43 2.73 -5.76
CA VAL A 142 7.47 1.88 -6.35
C VAL A 142 8.77 2.14 -5.59
N PRO A 143 9.01 1.46 -4.45
CA PRO A 143 10.18 1.73 -3.60
C PRO A 143 11.49 1.35 -4.30
N TYR A 144 11.44 0.44 -5.27
CA TYR A 144 12.60 0.00 -6.01
C TYR A 144 12.24 -0.49 -7.42
N ARG A 145 13.17 -0.29 -8.35
CA ARG A 145 13.08 -0.72 -9.75
C ARG A 145 14.31 -1.58 -10.04
N SER A 146 14.08 -2.86 -10.25
CA SER A 146 15.10 -3.84 -10.57
C SER A 146 15.30 -3.91 -12.09
N VAL A 147 16.53 -3.64 -12.53
CA VAL A 147 16.91 -3.71 -13.93
C VAL A 147 17.80 -4.94 -14.16
N ILE A 148 17.39 -5.79 -15.11
CA ILE A 148 18.13 -7.01 -15.42
C ILE A 148 18.62 -6.92 -16.86
N SER A 149 19.94 -7.10 -17.07
CA SER A 149 20.50 -7.15 -18.42
C SER A 149 19.92 -8.34 -19.20
N SER A 150 19.63 -8.14 -20.50
CA SER A 150 19.23 -9.23 -21.40
C SER A 150 20.30 -10.33 -21.49
N ALA A 151 21.57 -9.95 -21.29
CA ALA A 151 22.73 -10.84 -21.25
C ALA A 151 23.17 -11.22 -19.82
N ALA A 152 22.34 -10.96 -18.80
CA ALA A 152 22.70 -11.25 -17.41
C ALA A 152 23.02 -12.75 -17.22
N THR A 153 24.05 -13.05 -16.43
CA THR A 153 24.34 -14.42 -15.99
C THR A 153 23.40 -14.86 -14.88
N ASP A 154 23.33 -16.16 -14.62
CA ASP A 154 22.50 -16.72 -13.56
C ASP A 154 22.91 -16.19 -12.17
N GLU A 155 24.21 -15.96 -11.94
CA GLU A 155 24.75 -15.38 -10.70
C GLU A 155 24.33 -13.93 -10.53
N GLN A 156 24.31 -13.15 -11.61
CA GLN A 156 23.84 -11.76 -11.58
C GLN A 156 22.34 -11.68 -11.27
N ILE A 157 21.55 -12.59 -11.85
CA ILE A 157 20.11 -12.71 -11.54
C ILE A 157 19.92 -13.06 -10.06
N SER A 158 20.60 -14.10 -9.56
CA SER A 158 20.51 -14.49 -8.15
C SER A 158 20.95 -13.39 -7.19
N GLY A 159 22.02 -12.66 -7.51
CA GLY A 159 22.50 -11.53 -6.71
C GLY A 159 21.43 -10.44 -6.54
N GLU A 160 20.74 -10.09 -7.63
CA GLU A 160 19.63 -9.14 -7.57
C GLU A 160 18.42 -9.70 -6.81
N LEU A 161 18.11 -10.99 -6.95
CA LEU A 161 17.03 -11.64 -6.19
C LEU A 161 17.31 -11.65 -4.68
N TYR A 162 18.55 -11.91 -4.23
CA TYR A 162 18.91 -11.84 -2.82
C TYR A 162 18.74 -10.43 -2.24
N LYS A 163 19.05 -9.40 -3.04
CA LYS A 163 18.77 -8.01 -2.66
C LYS A 163 17.28 -7.76 -2.52
N LEU A 164 16.45 -8.22 -3.46
CA LEU A 164 14.99 -8.08 -3.38
C LEU A 164 14.40 -8.84 -2.19
N MET A 165 14.97 -10.01 -1.87
CA MET A 165 14.58 -10.83 -0.72
C MET A 165 14.83 -10.13 0.62
N SER A 166 15.87 -9.29 0.71
CA SER A 166 16.17 -8.54 1.93
C SER A 166 15.30 -7.29 2.12
N MET A 167 14.54 -6.87 1.11
CA MET A 167 13.60 -5.74 1.20
C MET A 167 12.31 -6.14 1.92
N GLN A 168 11.47 -5.17 2.26
CA GLN A 168 10.16 -5.41 2.88
C GLN A 168 9.11 -5.88 1.87
N THR A 169 9.12 -5.30 0.67
CA THR A 169 8.12 -5.53 -0.36
C THR A 169 8.17 -6.98 -0.88
N ARG A 170 7.00 -7.59 -1.09
CA ARG A 170 6.83 -8.97 -1.60
C ARG A 170 5.96 -9.04 -2.86
N VAL A 171 5.60 -7.89 -3.44
CA VAL A 171 4.83 -7.78 -4.68
C VAL A 171 5.75 -7.34 -5.81
N PHE A 172 5.75 -8.11 -6.89
CA PHE A 172 6.65 -7.89 -8.03
C PHE A 172 5.87 -7.85 -9.34
N VAL A 173 6.07 -6.81 -10.14
CA VAL A 173 5.60 -6.72 -11.53
C VAL A 173 6.78 -7.00 -12.45
N VAL A 174 6.66 -8.00 -13.33
CA VAL A 174 7.75 -8.51 -14.16
C VAL A 174 7.48 -8.23 -15.64
N HIS A 175 8.34 -7.41 -16.24
CA HIS A 175 8.29 -7.02 -17.64
C HIS A 175 9.63 -7.34 -18.35
N VAL A 176 9.74 -8.58 -18.81
CA VAL A 176 10.95 -9.12 -19.44
C VAL A 176 10.58 -9.99 -20.64
N SER A 177 11.52 -10.20 -21.56
CA SER A 177 11.36 -11.14 -22.67
C SER A 177 11.19 -12.59 -22.18
N CYS A 178 10.57 -13.44 -23.00
CA CYS A 178 10.35 -14.85 -22.68
C CYS A 178 11.64 -15.60 -22.32
N THR A 179 12.75 -15.34 -23.02
CA THR A 179 14.04 -15.99 -22.77
C THR A 179 14.61 -15.64 -21.39
N LEU A 180 14.54 -14.36 -21.00
CA LEU A 180 14.99 -13.91 -19.70
C LEU A 180 14.02 -14.35 -18.60
N GLY A 181 12.71 -14.25 -18.85
CA GLY A 181 11.66 -14.68 -17.93
C GLY A 181 11.77 -16.15 -17.54
N SER A 182 12.06 -17.04 -18.50
CA SER A 182 12.25 -18.47 -18.22
C SER A 182 13.40 -18.72 -17.24
N ARG A 183 14.54 -18.05 -17.43
CA ARG A 183 15.70 -18.16 -16.53
C ARG A 183 15.42 -17.51 -15.17
N LEU A 184 14.78 -16.34 -15.20
CA LEU A 184 14.44 -15.58 -14.01
C LEU A 184 13.52 -16.37 -13.06
N PHE A 185 12.43 -16.95 -13.55
CA PHE A 185 11.49 -17.67 -12.68
C PHE A 185 12.05 -18.98 -12.13
N MET A 186 12.91 -19.67 -12.90
CA MET A 186 13.67 -20.80 -12.38
C MET A 186 14.54 -20.37 -11.19
N LYS A 187 15.21 -19.23 -11.29
CA LYS A 187 16.03 -18.68 -10.20
C LYS A 187 15.20 -18.18 -9.02
N ILE A 188 14.07 -17.52 -9.26
CA ILE A 188 13.13 -17.09 -8.20
C ILE A 188 12.68 -18.29 -7.36
N LYS A 189 12.38 -19.43 -8.00
CA LYS A 189 12.04 -20.67 -7.29
C LYS A 189 13.23 -21.22 -6.52
N GLU A 190 14.40 -21.29 -7.15
CA GLU A 190 15.64 -21.81 -6.54
C GLU A 190 16.02 -21.06 -5.27
N VAL A 191 15.92 -19.72 -5.26
CA VAL A 191 16.21 -18.88 -4.08
C VAL A 191 15.08 -18.85 -3.05
N GLY A 192 13.96 -19.55 -3.30
CA GLY A 192 12.86 -19.69 -2.36
C GLY A 192 11.89 -18.50 -2.28
N MET A 193 11.81 -17.68 -3.34
CA MET A 193 10.87 -16.56 -3.46
C MET A 193 9.53 -16.95 -4.15
N MET A 194 9.29 -18.25 -4.35
CA MET A 194 8.01 -18.83 -4.80
C MET A 194 7.21 -19.46 -3.64
N ARG A 195 7.30 -18.90 -2.44
CA ARG A 195 6.60 -19.38 -1.23
C ARG A 195 5.44 -18.48 -0.81
N LYS A 196 4.65 -18.92 0.18
CA LYS A 196 3.56 -18.14 0.77
C LYS A 196 4.08 -16.76 1.20
N GLY A 197 3.34 -15.70 0.84
CA GLY A 197 3.67 -14.30 1.15
C GLY A 197 4.22 -13.50 -0.03
N TYR A 198 4.65 -14.16 -1.11
CA TYR A 198 5.08 -13.50 -2.35
C TYR A 198 3.92 -13.36 -3.35
N ALA A 199 3.93 -12.29 -4.15
CA ALA A 199 3.02 -12.09 -5.26
C ALA A 199 3.80 -11.64 -6.51
N TRP A 200 3.48 -12.26 -7.64
CA TRP A 200 4.15 -12.02 -8.91
C TRP A 200 3.10 -11.73 -9.98
N ILE A 201 3.23 -10.60 -10.67
CA ILE A 201 2.41 -10.24 -11.83
C ILE A 201 3.31 -10.17 -13.06
N ILE A 202 3.02 -10.95 -14.08
CA ILE A 202 3.73 -10.90 -15.37
C ILE A 202 2.92 -10.11 -16.40
N THR A 203 3.63 -9.36 -17.23
CA THR A 203 3.03 -8.63 -18.35
C THR A 203 2.63 -9.57 -19.50
N ASN A 204 1.83 -9.05 -20.42
CA ASN A 204 1.35 -9.71 -21.64
C ASN A 204 2.47 -10.39 -22.43
N GLY A 205 3.60 -9.71 -22.63
CA GLY A 205 4.71 -10.25 -23.42
C GLY A 205 5.25 -11.59 -22.90
N LEU A 206 5.20 -11.83 -21.59
CA LEU A 206 5.57 -13.12 -21.01
C LEU A 206 4.38 -14.08 -20.95
N THR A 207 3.19 -13.57 -20.61
CA THR A 207 1.96 -14.36 -20.45
C THR A 207 1.57 -15.11 -21.72
N GLU A 208 1.66 -14.45 -22.87
CA GLU A 208 1.33 -15.03 -24.19
C GLU A 208 2.29 -16.13 -24.63
N LEU A 209 3.51 -16.12 -24.09
CA LEU A 209 4.57 -17.05 -24.46
C LEU A 209 4.78 -18.15 -23.42
N LEU A 210 3.98 -18.20 -22.35
CA LEU A 210 4.05 -19.27 -21.35
C LEU A 210 3.96 -20.67 -21.97
N THR A 211 3.10 -20.85 -22.97
CA THR A 211 2.89 -22.14 -23.64
C THR A 211 4.07 -22.60 -24.51
N SER A 212 4.97 -21.67 -24.86
CA SER A 212 6.22 -21.95 -25.57
C SER A 212 7.39 -22.27 -24.62
N MET A 213 7.18 -22.16 -23.30
CA MET A 213 8.20 -22.52 -22.32
C MET A 213 8.15 -24.01 -22.00
N ASN A 214 9.31 -24.53 -21.55
CA ASN A 214 9.38 -25.88 -21.00
C ASN A 214 8.46 -26.03 -19.79
N SER A 215 7.84 -27.20 -19.62
CA SER A 215 6.90 -27.45 -18.52
C SER A 215 7.51 -27.19 -17.13
N SER A 216 8.79 -27.53 -16.93
CA SER A 216 9.52 -27.25 -15.69
C SER A 216 9.63 -25.76 -15.38
N VAL A 217 9.72 -24.90 -16.40
CA VAL A 217 9.72 -23.44 -16.24
C VAL A 217 8.34 -22.95 -15.85
N ILE A 218 7.26 -23.44 -16.49
CA ILE A 218 5.90 -23.03 -16.14
C ILE A 218 5.55 -23.47 -14.71
N GLU A 219 5.94 -24.69 -14.33
CA GLU A 219 5.82 -25.19 -12.95
C GLU A 219 6.65 -24.39 -11.94
N SER A 220 7.67 -23.66 -12.39
CA SER A 220 8.40 -22.73 -11.53
C SER A 220 7.63 -21.45 -11.22
N MET A 221 6.58 -21.18 -12.00
CA MET A 221 5.74 -20.00 -11.93
C MET A 221 4.41 -20.27 -11.20
N GLN A 222 4.34 -21.31 -10.37
CA GLN A 222 3.13 -21.67 -9.61
C GLN A 222 2.59 -20.47 -8.79
N GLY A 223 1.36 -20.07 -9.07
CA GLY A 223 0.68 -18.96 -8.40
C GLY A 223 1.00 -17.56 -8.94
N VAL A 224 1.77 -17.45 -10.02
CA VAL A 224 1.99 -16.18 -10.73
C VAL A 224 0.69 -15.73 -11.40
N LEU A 225 0.39 -14.43 -11.33
CA LEU A 225 -0.69 -13.80 -12.08
C LEU A 225 -0.16 -13.20 -13.38
N GLY A 226 -0.99 -13.18 -14.42
CA GLY A 226 -0.65 -12.57 -15.69
C GLY A 226 -1.84 -11.88 -16.34
N VAL A 227 -1.53 -10.97 -17.26
CA VAL A 227 -2.52 -10.30 -18.11
C VAL A 227 -2.28 -10.70 -19.55
N LYS A 228 -3.35 -10.94 -20.32
CA LYS A 228 -3.25 -11.22 -21.75
C LYS A 228 -4.44 -10.68 -22.54
N PRO A 229 -4.28 -10.23 -23.80
CA PRO A 229 -5.38 -9.74 -24.62
C PRO A 229 -6.52 -10.76 -24.74
N TYR A 230 -7.75 -10.27 -24.70
CA TYR A 230 -8.90 -11.13 -24.96
C TYR A 230 -9.06 -11.38 -26.47
N VAL A 231 -9.14 -12.65 -26.85
CA VAL A 231 -9.49 -13.08 -28.21
C VAL A 231 -10.87 -13.72 -28.19
N PRO A 232 -11.86 -13.16 -28.92
CA PRO A 232 -13.17 -13.78 -29.05
C PRO A 232 -13.10 -15.16 -29.68
N ARG A 233 -13.84 -16.12 -29.12
CA ARG A 233 -13.94 -17.46 -29.73
C ARG A 233 -14.75 -17.38 -31.02
N SER A 234 -14.23 -17.97 -32.08
CA SER A 234 -14.92 -18.11 -33.35
C SER A 234 -14.61 -19.47 -34.00
N ARG A 235 -15.54 -19.97 -34.81
CA ARG A 235 -15.33 -21.22 -35.57
C ARG A 235 -14.15 -21.10 -36.54
N GLU A 236 -13.93 -19.90 -37.07
CA GLU A 236 -12.81 -19.58 -37.96
C GLU A 236 -11.46 -19.72 -37.24
N LEU A 237 -11.37 -19.20 -36.01
CA LEU A 237 -10.19 -19.33 -35.16
C LEU A 237 -9.91 -20.78 -34.79
N GLU A 238 -10.93 -21.56 -34.40
CA GLU A 238 -10.77 -22.98 -34.08
C GLU A 238 -10.28 -23.80 -35.29
N ASN A 239 -10.89 -23.57 -36.46
CA ASN A 239 -10.49 -24.20 -37.71
C ASN A 239 -9.07 -23.81 -38.12
N PHE A 240 -8.72 -22.52 -38.00
CA PHE A 240 -7.37 -22.04 -38.29
C PHE A 240 -6.34 -22.66 -37.35
N THR A 241 -6.60 -22.64 -36.04
CA THR A 241 -5.70 -23.19 -35.01
C THR A 241 -5.43 -24.68 -35.25
N THR A 242 -6.45 -25.45 -35.62
CA THR A 242 -6.32 -26.88 -35.95
C THR A 242 -5.44 -27.09 -37.19
N ARG A 243 -5.69 -26.35 -38.27
CA ARG A 243 -4.87 -26.43 -39.49
C ARG A 243 -3.42 -25.98 -39.24
N TRP A 244 -3.25 -24.90 -38.48
CA TRP A 244 -1.95 -24.35 -38.14
C TRP A 244 -1.14 -25.36 -37.35
N ARG A 245 -1.73 -25.95 -36.29
CA ARG A 245 -1.06 -26.98 -35.48
C ARG A 245 -0.64 -28.18 -36.33
N ARG A 246 -1.52 -28.67 -37.22
CA ARG A 246 -1.18 -29.75 -38.13
C ARG A 246 0.01 -29.39 -39.02
N LYS A 247 0.01 -28.19 -39.61
CA LYS A 247 1.10 -27.74 -40.47
C LYS A 247 2.41 -27.56 -39.68
N PHE A 248 2.33 -26.96 -38.50
CA PHE A 248 3.49 -26.72 -37.64
C PHE A 248 4.21 -28.02 -37.28
N LEU A 249 3.47 -29.06 -36.89
CA LEU A 249 4.02 -30.39 -36.59
C LEU A 249 4.63 -31.10 -37.80
N LEU A 250 4.08 -30.86 -39.00
CA LEU A 250 4.67 -31.40 -40.24
C LEU A 250 5.99 -30.71 -40.58
N ASP A 251 6.04 -29.38 -40.40
CA ASP A 251 7.21 -28.56 -40.71
C ASP A 251 8.31 -28.68 -39.64
N HIS A 252 7.96 -29.09 -38.40
CA HIS A 252 8.87 -29.22 -37.26
C HIS A 252 8.68 -30.58 -36.57
N GLN A 253 9.30 -31.63 -37.12
CA GLN A 253 9.16 -33.00 -36.62
C GLN A 253 9.70 -33.20 -35.19
N ASP A 254 10.61 -32.33 -34.75
CA ASP A 254 11.20 -32.34 -33.41
C ASP A 254 10.40 -31.50 -32.38
N ALA A 255 9.34 -30.82 -32.81
CA ALA A 255 8.57 -29.95 -31.92
C ALA A 255 7.64 -30.78 -31.02
N ASN A 256 7.68 -30.48 -29.72
CA ASN A 256 6.73 -31.04 -28.77
C ASN A 256 5.32 -30.54 -29.11
N GLY A 257 4.33 -31.44 -29.18
CA GLY A 257 2.95 -31.12 -29.54
C GLY A 257 2.21 -30.16 -28.58
N SER A 258 2.91 -29.59 -27.60
CA SER A 258 2.44 -28.57 -26.66
C SER A 258 2.43 -27.15 -27.23
N ASP A 259 3.16 -26.87 -28.32
CA ASP A 259 3.23 -25.52 -28.87
C ASP A 259 1.85 -25.01 -29.31
N GLN A 260 1.47 -23.85 -28.79
CA GLN A 260 0.22 -23.18 -29.09
C GLN A 260 0.48 -21.95 -29.95
N LEU A 261 -0.51 -21.64 -30.79
CA LEU A 261 -0.51 -20.41 -31.57
C LEU A 261 -0.62 -19.21 -30.62
N SER A 262 0.41 -18.37 -30.60
CA SER A 262 0.42 -17.13 -29.80
C SER A 262 -0.43 -16.03 -30.44
N ILE A 263 -0.81 -15.03 -29.66
CA ILE A 263 -1.53 -13.85 -30.17
C ILE A 263 -0.79 -13.15 -31.33
N PHE A 264 0.55 -13.14 -31.30
CA PHE A 264 1.36 -12.55 -32.37
C PHE A 264 1.16 -13.26 -33.71
N GLY A 265 0.90 -14.57 -33.69
CA GLY A 265 0.56 -15.33 -34.90
C GLY A 265 -0.83 -14.97 -35.45
N LEU A 266 -1.79 -14.68 -34.56
CA LEU A 266 -3.13 -14.19 -34.94
C LEU A 266 -3.06 -12.77 -35.51
N TRP A 267 -2.32 -11.87 -34.86
CA TRP A 267 -2.07 -10.54 -35.39
C TRP A 267 -1.38 -10.60 -36.74
N ALA A 268 -0.34 -11.42 -36.92
CA ALA A 268 0.30 -11.59 -38.23
C ALA A 268 -0.69 -12.04 -39.33
N TYR A 269 -1.64 -12.92 -38.99
CA TYR A 269 -2.68 -13.35 -39.92
C TYR A 269 -3.59 -12.17 -40.32
N ASP A 270 -4.06 -11.40 -39.34
CA ASP A 270 -4.93 -10.26 -39.57
C ASP A 270 -4.20 -9.10 -40.27
N SER A 271 -2.92 -8.87 -39.99
CA SER A 271 -2.09 -7.86 -40.69
C SER A 271 -1.96 -8.18 -42.18
N ILE A 272 -1.78 -9.46 -42.54
CA ILE A 272 -1.73 -9.88 -43.95
C ILE A 272 -3.09 -9.64 -44.63
N ARG A 273 -4.19 -9.91 -43.93
CA ARG A 273 -5.53 -9.64 -44.43
C ARG A 273 -5.75 -8.15 -44.66
N ALA A 274 -5.36 -7.30 -43.71
CA ALA A 274 -5.41 -5.85 -43.84
C ALA A 274 -4.58 -5.35 -45.04
N LEU A 275 -3.35 -5.85 -45.19
CA LEU A 275 -2.48 -5.52 -46.33
C LEU A 275 -3.08 -5.93 -47.68
N ALA A 276 -3.71 -7.11 -47.75
CA ALA A 276 -4.33 -7.60 -48.98
C ALA A 276 -5.59 -6.81 -49.36
N MET A 277 -6.42 -6.44 -48.38
CA MET A 277 -7.55 -5.54 -48.59
C MET A 277 -7.10 -4.17 -49.10
N ALA A 278 -6.11 -3.57 -48.44
CA ALA A 278 -5.58 -2.28 -48.83
C ALA A 278 -4.93 -2.31 -50.23
N ALA A 279 -4.28 -3.42 -50.61
CA ALA A 279 -3.66 -3.58 -51.92
C ALA A 279 -4.72 -3.59 -53.04
N GLU A 280 -5.85 -4.25 -52.81
CA GLU A 280 -6.97 -4.25 -53.75
C GLU A 280 -7.61 -2.86 -53.86
N GLU A 281 -7.77 -2.15 -52.75
CA GLU A 281 -8.33 -0.80 -52.73
C GLU A 281 -7.48 0.19 -53.54
N VAL A 282 -6.15 0.12 -53.43
CA VAL A 282 -5.26 1.03 -54.17
C VAL A 282 -4.93 0.57 -55.59
N TYR A 283 -5.42 -0.60 -56.00
CA TYR A 283 -5.18 -1.15 -57.35
C TYR A 283 -5.50 -0.18 -58.50
N PRO A 284 -6.60 0.61 -58.48
CA PRO A 284 -6.90 1.56 -59.56
C PRO A 284 -5.83 2.64 -59.74
N TYR A 285 -5.15 3.03 -58.65
CA TYR A 285 -4.11 4.07 -58.64
C TYR A 285 -2.73 3.54 -59.02
N ASN A 286 -2.55 2.21 -59.05
CA ASN A 286 -1.26 1.54 -59.27
C ASN A 286 -0.72 1.65 -60.72
N ARG A 287 -1.53 2.11 -61.69
CA ARG A 287 -1.15 2.05 -63.13
C ARG A 287 0.00 2.99 -63.53
N SER A 288 0.43 3.93 -62.68
CA SER A 288 1.49 4.89 -63.01
C SER A 288 2.48 5.20 -61.88
N SER A 289 2.34 4.58 -60.70
CA SER A 289 3.04 4.96 -59.46
C SER A 289 4.22 4.02 -59.14
N GLY A 290 5.40 4.37 -59.64
CA GLY A 290 6.68 3.72 -59.33
C GLY A 290 7.43 4.34 -58.15
N PHE A 291 8.64 3.85 -57.89
CA PHE A 291 9.59 4.55 -57.02
C PHE A 291 10.20 5.73 -57.78
N LYS A 292 10.07 6.94 -57.23
CA LYS A 292 10.80 8.10 -57.73
C LYS A 292 12.22 8.05 -57.16
N MET A 293 13.15 7.53 -57.95
CA MET A 293 14.56 7.48 -57.56
C MET A 293 15.14 8.90 -57.48
N LEU A 294 15.97 9.13 -56.47
CA LEU A 294 16.72 10.38 -56.32
C LEU A 294 17.90 10.36 -57.29
N LYS A 295 18.18 11.48 -57.96
CA LYS A 295 19.38 11.62 -58.80
C LYS A 295 20.58 11.82 -57.86
N THR A 296 21.37 10.78 -57.66
CA THR A 296 22.57 10.81 -56.81
C THR A 296 23.84 10.53 -57.63
N GLY A 297 24.96 11.15 -57.24
CA GLY A 297 26.27 10.93 -57.87
C GLY A 297 26.87 9.56 -57.54
N GLU A 298 27.89 9.14 -58.29
CA GLU A 298 28.51 7.80 -58.17
C GLU A 298 29.05 7.44 -56.78
N LYS A 299 29.30 8.42 -55.90
CA LYS A 299 29.82 8.24 -54.53
C LYS A 299 28.74 8.28 -53.42
N SER A 300 27.47 8.12 -53.76
CA SER A 300 26.36 8.21 -52.81
C SER A 300 26.18 6.92 -52.00
N THR A 301 25.83 7.07 -50.72
CA THR A 301 25.50 5.93 -49.85
C THR A 301 24.18 5.28 -50.27
N ASP A 302 24.00 4.00 -49.96
CA ASP A 302 22.75 3.33 -50.32
C ASP A 302 21.55 4.01 -49.63
N LEU A 303 21.68 4.54 -48.41
CA LEU A 303 20.61 5.30 -47.74
C LEU A 303 20.16 6.57 -48.49
N GLU A 304 21.02 7.17 -49.30
CA GLU A 304 20.74 8.36 -50.12
C GLU A 304 20.12 7.99 -51.47
N LYS A 305 20.36 6.77 -51.97
CA LYS A 305 19.77 6.26 -53.21
C LYS A 305 18.32 5.78 -53.02
N ILE A 306 17.83 5.66 -51.78
CA ILE A 306 16.46 5.23 -51.50
C ILE A 306 15.47 6.21 -52.15
N GLY A 307 14.73 5.71 -53.15
CA GLY A 307 13.68 6.47 -53.80
C GLY A 307 12.45 6.63 -52.90
N VAL A 308 11.58 7.57 -53.30
CA VAL A 308 10.29 7.80 -52.63
C VAL A 308 9.19 7.05 -53.37
N SER A 309 8.41 6.24 -52.65
CA SER A 309 7.27 5.51 -53.18
C SER A 309 6.09 6.45 -53.42
N GLN A 310 5.67 6.60 -54.68
CA GLN A 310 4.52 7.45 -55.02
C GLN A 310 3.17 6.84 -54.60
N LEU A 311 3.08 5.51 -54.53
CA LEU A 311 1.89 4.80 -54.07
C LEU A 311 1.78 4.77 -52.55
N GLY A 312 2.90 5.00 -51.87
CA GLY A 312 3.06 4.90 -50.43
C GLY A 312 2.00 5.58 -49.58
N PRO A 313 1.75 6.89 -49.77
CA PRO A 313 0.73 7.62 -49.02
C PRO A 313 -0.69 7.07 -49.16
N GLU A 314 -1.10 6.70 -50.38
CA GLU A 314 -2.43 6.11 -50.62
C GLU A 314 -2.52 4.69 -50.04
N PHE A 315 -1.47 3.90 -50.17
CA PHE A 315 -1.46 2.54 -49.61
C PHE A 315 -1.51 2.56 -48.08
N ARG A 316 -0.76 3.48 -47.46
CA ARG A 316 -0.87 3.77 -46.04
C ARG A 316 -2.30 4.15 -45.64
N LYS A 317 -2.93 5.06 -46.38
CA LYS A 317 -4.30 5.50 -46.11
C LYS A 317 -5.29 4.34 -46.18
N ALA A 318 -5.16 3.49 -47.20
CA ALA A 318 -5.98 2.28 -47.34
C ALA A 318 -5.76 1.30 -46.16
N ILE A 319 -4.51 1.07 -45.74
CA ILE A 319 -4.22 0.23 -44.55
C ILE A 319 -4.92 0.78 -43.31
N LEU A 320 -4.80 2.09 -43.04
CA LEU A 320 -5.43 2.75 -41.89
C LEU A 320 -6.96 2.72 -41.96
N GLY A 321 -7.53 2.71 -43.17
CA GLY A 321 -8.97 2.63 -43.40
C GLY A 321 -9.55 1.21 -43.27
N THR A 322 -8.72 0.18 -43.13
CA THR A 322 -9.22 -1.20 -43.03
C THR A 322 -9.96 -1.44 -41.71
N SER A 323 -11.12 -2.08 -41.81
CA SER A 323 -11.89 -2.55 -40.66
C SER A 323 -12.59 -3.86 -41.01
N PHE A 324 -12.42 -4.89 -40.18
CA PHE A 324 -13.03 -6.21 -40.37
C PHE A 324 -12.98 -7.03 -39.08
N THR A 325 -13.78 -8.09 -38.98
CA THR A 325 -13.63 -9.11 -37.93
C THR A 325 -12.59 -10.13 -38.37
N GLY A 326 -11.43 -10.14 -37.72
CA GLY A 326 -10.30 -11.05 -37.93
C GLY A 326 -10.29 -12.23 -36.98
N LEU A 327 -9.20 -13.01 -36.98
CA LEU A 327 -9.03 -14.13 -36.06
C LEU A 327 -8.78 -13.68 -34.62
N SER A 328 -8.18 -12.50 -34.44
CA SER A 328 -7.92 -11.89 -33.13
C SER A 328 -9.08 -11.05 -32.58
N GLY A 329 -10.19 -10.91 -33.33
CA GLY A 329 -11.35 -10.08 -32.95
C GLY A 329 -11.61 -8.96 -33.95
N GLU A 330 -12.16 -7.83 -33.48
CA GLU A 330 -12.36 -6.65 -34.32
C GLU A 330 -11.01 -6.01 -34.67
N PHE A 331 -10.67 -5.98 -35.95
CA PHE A 331 -9.51 -5.29 -36.47
C PHE A 331 -9.91 -3.86 -36.81
N LYS A 332 -9.38 -2.91 -36.04
CA LYS A 332 -9.56 -1.47 -36.28
C LYS A 332 -8.33 -0.71 -35.81
N LEU A 333 -7.83 0.17 -36.67
CA LEU A 333 -6.67 1.00 -36.39
C LEU A 333 -7.13 2.41 -36.03
N ILE A 334 -6.68 2.92 -34.88
CA ILE A 334 -6.84 4.33 -34.48
C ILE A 334 -5.43 4.89 -34.28
N ASP A 335 -5.14 6.03 -34.90
CA ASP A 335 -3.80 6.65 -34.90
C ASP A 335 -2.67 5.66 -35.24
N GLY A 336 -2.92 4.85 -36.27
CA GLY A 336 -1.96 3.86 -36.77
C GLY A 336 -1.75 2.65 -35.86
N GLN A 337 -2.62 2.42 -34.87
CA GLN A 337 -2.45 1.36 -33.86
C GLN A 337 -3.73 0.55 -33.66
N LEU A 338 -3.57 -0.78 -33.52
CA LEU A 338 -4.64 -1.69 -33.13
C LEU A 338 -5.15 -1.35 -31.73
N GLN A 339 -6.48 -1.34 -31.57
CA GLN A 339 -7.13 -1.06 -30.29
C GLN A 339 -7.45 -2.34 -29.53
N SER A 340 -7.34 -2.30 -28.20
CA SER A 340 -7.78 -3.39 -27.32
C SER A 340 -9.16 -3.09 -26.75
N SER A 341 -9.99 -4.12 -26.66
CA SER A 341 -11.32 -4.02 -26.01
C SER A 341 -11.33 -4.60 -24.60
N ALA A 342 -10.50 -5.62 -24.33
CA ALA A 342 -10.51 -6.35 -23.05
C ALA A 342 -9.23 -7.16 -22.84
N PHE A 343 -8.92 -7.46 -21.58
CA PHE A 343 -7.85 -8.36 -21.16
C PHE A 343 -8.42 -9.53 -20.36
N GLN A 344 -7.79 -10.70 -20.47
CA GLN A 344 -8.00 -11.84 -19.59
C GLN A 344 -6.96 -11.79 -18.47
N ILE A 345 -7.42 -12.04 -17.25
CA ILE A 345 -6.54 -12.24 -16.09
C ILE A 345 -6.32 -13.74 -15.94
N VAL A 346 -5.07 -14.15 -15.86
CA VAL A 346 -4.68 -15.54 -15.73
C VAL A 346 -3.90 -15.80 -14.45
N ASN A 347 -4.02 -17.01 -13.93
CA ASN A 347 -3.24 -17.52 -12.82
C ASN A 347 -2.55 -18.82 -13.26
N VAL A 348 -1.23 -18.89 -13.08
CA VAL A 348 -0.43 -20.05 -13.46
C VAL A 348 -0.57 -21.14 -12.42
N ILE A 349 -1.11 -22.30 -12.84
CA ILE A 349 -1.41 -23.45 -11.98
C ILE A 349 -0.90 -24.72 -12.67
N GLY A 350 0.10 -25.35 -12.07
CA GLY A 350 0.83 -26.49 -12.62
C GLY A 350 1.60 -26.07 -13.88
N SER A 351 1.38 -26.80 -14.96
CA SER A 351 2.02 -26.56 -16.27
C SER A 351 1.19 -25.68 -17.21
N ALA A 352 0.17 -24.96 -16.71
CA ALA A 352 -0.70 -24.15 -17.55
C ALA A 352 -1.19 -22.85 -16.88
N ALA A 353 -1.49 -21.83 -17.70
CA ALA A 353 -2.16 -20.61 -17.27
C ALA A 353 -3.68 -20.78 -17.36
N ARG A 354 -4.39 -20.61 -16.24
CA ARG A 354 -5.86 -20.68 -16.17
C ARG A 354 -6.45 -19.28 -16.12
N VAL A 355 -7.47 -19.02 -16.92
CA VAL A 355 -8.20 -17.74 -16.89
C VAL A 355 -9.05 -17.67 -15.62
N ILE A 356 -8.82 -16.64 -14.80
CA ILE A 356 -9.56 -16.38 -13.56
C ILE A 356 -10.56 -15.23 -13.69
N GLY A 357 -10.46 -14.42 -14.74
CA GLY A 357 -11.47 -13.42 -15.07
C GLY A 357 -11.00 -12.50 -16.19
N PHE A 358 -11.60 -11.33 -16.26
CA PHE A 358 -11.44 -10.36 -17.33
C PHE A 358 -11.31 -8.95 -16.76
N TRP A 359 -10.72 -8.08 -17.57
CA TRP A 359 -10.65 -6.66 -17.34
C TRP A 359 -11.10 -5.91 -18.58
N THR A 360 -11.96 -4.90 -18.40
CA THR A 360 -12.37 -3.98 -19.48
C THR A 360 -12.23 -2.54 -19.00
N PRO A 361 -11.99 -1.57 -19.91
CA PRO A 361 -11.92 -0.16 -19.53
C PRO A 361 -13.18 0.37 -18.85
N THR A 362 -14.35 -0.20 -19.14
CA THR A 362 -15.65 0.25 -18.62
C THR A 362 -16.02 -0.40 -17.29
N ASN A 363 -15.74 -1.70 -17.12
CA ASN A 363 -16.23 -2.47 -15.98
C ASN A 363 -15.13 -2.82 -14.96
N GLY A 364 -13.85 -2.55 -15.26
CA GLY A 364 -12.74 -2.99 -14.42
C GLY A 364 -12.65 -4.51 -14.35
N LEU A 365 -12.28 -5.05 -13.18
CA LEU A 365 -12.13 -6.50 -12.95
C LEU A 365 -13.48 -7.21 -12.79
N SER A 366 -13.67 -8.30 -13.53
CA SER A 366 -14.93 -9.07 -13.58
C SER A 366 -14.71 -10.56 -13.89
N GLN A 367 -15.64 -11.43 -13.47
CA GLN A 367 -15.56 -12.86 -13.78
C GLN A 367 -15.96 -13.19 -15.21
N THR A 368 -16.81 -12.35 -15.81
CA THR A 368 -17.40 -12.49 -17.15
C THR A 368 -17.24 -11.20 -17.94
N LEU A 369 -17.15 -11.31 -19.27
CA LEU A 369 -16.94 -10.15 -20.17
C LEU A 369 -18.07 -9.11 -20.09
N GLU A 370 -19.31 -9.58 -19.90
CA GLU A 370 -20.50 -8.75 -19.78
C GLU A 370 -21.06 -8.93 -18.36
N SER A 371 -20.63 -8.10 -17.41
CA SER A 371 -21.32 -7.98 -16.13
C SER A 371 -22.37 -6.86 -16.25
N ILE A 372 -23.65 -7.23 -16.20
CA ILE A 372 -24.80 -6.29 -16.20
C ILE A 372 -25.04 -5.72 -14.80
N ASP A 373 -24.26 -6.14 -13.79
CA ASP A 373 -24.48 -5.72 -12.41
C ASP A 373 -24.20 -4.22 -12.22
N THR A 374 -25.26 -3.51 -11.86
CA THR A 374 -25.36 -2.08 -11.52
C THR A 374 -24.48 -1.62 -10.33
N LYS A 375 -23.56 -2.45 -9.84
CA LYS A 375 -22.56 -2.05 -8.85
C LYS A 375 -21.37 -1.40 -9.56
N LYS A 376 -21.46 -0.07 -9.67
CA LYS A 376 -20.38 0.83 -10.09
C LYS A 376 -19.03 0.45 -9.45
N ASN A 377 -18.01 0.30 -10.29
CA ASN A 377 -16.57 0.51 -10.01
C ASN A 377 -16.02 -0.05 -8.69
N SER A 378 -16.35 -1.29 -8.30
CA SER A 378 -15.63 -1.96 -7.22
C SER A 378 -14.60 -2.91 -7.81
N ASN A 379 -13.35 -2.45 -7.98
CA ASN A 379 -12.22 -3.32 -8.30
C ASN A 379 -11.86 -4.14 -7.04
N SER A 380 -12.45 -5.34 -6.91
CA SER A 380 -12.12 -6.31 -5.86
C SER A 380 -11.63 -7.61 -6.50
N MET A 381 -10.67 -8.29 -5.84
CA MET A 381 -10.25 -9.63 -6.24
C MET A 381 -11.37 -10.66 -6.10
N ASP A 382 -12.40 -10.38 -5.30
CA ASP A 382 -13.61 -11.22 -5.19
C ASP A 382 -14.40 -11.28 -6.51
N ASN A 383 -14.18 -10.32 -7.41
CA ASN A 383 -14.76 -10.32 -8.75
C ASN A 383 -13.99 -11.23 -9.72
N LEU A 384 -12.96 -11.94 -9.27
CA LEU A 384 -12.27 -12.97 -10.04
C LEU A 384 -12.60 -14.35 -9.47
N ARG A 385 -12.29 -15.39 -10.22
CA ARG A 385 -12.33 -16.77 -9.70
C ARG A 385 -11.22 -16.94 -8.66
N ALA A 386 -11.40 -17.95 -7.81
CA ALA A 386 -10.42 -18.30 -6.77
C ALA A 386 -8.99 -18.34 -7.32
N THR A 387 -8.12 -17.56 -6.71
CA THR A 387 -6.72 -17.38 -7.10
C THR A 387 -5.82 -18.21 -6.21
N ILE A 388 -4.86 -18.92 -6.81
CA ILE A 388 -3.80 -19.62 -6.10
C ILE A 388 -2.56 -18.74 -6.13
N TRP A 389 -1.97 -18.52 -4.97
CA TRP A 389 -0.77 -17.72 -4.78
C TRP A 389 0.46 -18.62 -4.65
N PRO A 390 1.68 -18.06 -4.77
CA PRO A 390 2.92 -18.79 -4.51
C PRO A 390 2.89 -19.53 -3.16
N GLY A 391 3.49 -20.73 -3.13
CA GLY A 391 3.35 -21.67 -2.02
C GLY A 391 2.01 -22.39 -1.95
N GLU A 392 1.25 -22.44 -3.06
CA GLU A 392 -0.07 -23.10 -3.17
C GLU A 392 -1.11 -22.55 -2.18
N SER A 393 -0.94 -21.29 -1.76
CA SER A 393 -1.82 -20.62 -0.81
C SER A 393 -3.07 -20.08 -1.50
N THR A 394 -4.24 -20.27 -0.88
CA THR A 394 -5.48 -19.55 -1.27
C THR A 394 -5.62 -18.20 -0.57
N GLU A 395 -4.81 -17.95 0.46
CA GLU A 395 -4.77 -16.66 1.14
C GLU A 395 -3.96 -15.65 0.33
N MET A 396 -4.55 -14.48 0.11
CA MET A 396 -3.90 -13.36 -0.56
C MET A 396 -2.66 -12.89 0.23
N PRO A 397 -1.49 -12.77 -0.42
CA PRO A 397 -0.31 -12.22 0.20
C PRO A 397 -0.56 -10.81 0.73
N LYS A 398 -0.06 -10.52 1.94
CA LYS A 398 -0.07 -9.15 2.50
C LYS A 398 0.71 -8.16 1.62
N GLY A 399 1.63 -8.67 0.80
CA GLY A 399 2.48 -7.87 -0.09
C GLY A 399 3.76 -7.36 0.55
N TRP A 400 4.03 -7.74 1.80
CA TRP A 400 5.22 -7.35 2.54
C TRP A 400 5.59 -8.41 3.60
N GLU A 401 6.85 -8.43 4.03
CA GLU A 401 7.39 -9.27 5.12
C GLU A 401 8.45 -8.47 5.88
N ILE A 402 8.69 -8.79 7.17
CA ILE A 402 9.72 -8.11 7.97
C ILE A 402 11.10 -8.33 7.29
N PRO A 403 11.79 -7.26 6.85
CA PRO A 403 13.12 -7.31 6.25
C PRO A 403 14.15 -8.01 7.12
N THR A 404 15.06 -8.73 6.47
CA THR A 404 16.25 -9.30 7.13
C THR A 404 17.42 -8.32 7.26
N SER A 405 17.44 -7.23 6.48
CA SER A 405 18.41 -6.13 6.64
C SER A 405 17.64 -4.82 6.84
N GLU A 406 17.63 -4.27 8.05
CA GLU A 406 16.72 -3.17 8.34
C GLU A 406 17.39 -1.96 9.00
N LYS A 407 17.05 -0.80 8.44
CA LYS A 407 17.10 0.49 9.11
C LYS A 407 15.84 0.54 9.99
N LYS A 408 15.94 0.08 11.23
CA LYS A 408 14.84 0.07 12.21
C LYS A 408 14.39 1.50 12.52
N LEU A 409 13.10 1.71 12.83
CA LEU A 409 12.66 3.00 13.38
C LEU A 409 13.33 3.23 14.73
N ARG A 410 13.98 4.38 14.89
CA ARG A 410 14.63 4.78 16.13
C ARG A 410 13.64 5.54 17.00
N ILE A 411 13.04 4.83 17.96
CA ILE A 411 12.06 5.39 18.88
C ILE A 411 12.77 5.91 20.13
N GLY A 412 12.76 7.22 20.33
CA GLY A 412 13.30 7.86 21.52
C GLY A 412 12.46 7.58 22.77
N VAL A 413 13.09 7.12 23.85
CA VAL A 413 12.42 6.89 25.14
C VAL A 413 13.09 7.68 26.27
N PRO A 414 12.34 8.43 27.10
CA PRO A 414 12.92 9.21 28.18
C PRO A 414 13.41 8.31 29.32
N VAL A 415 14.62 8.54 29.82
CA VAL A 415 15.14 7.84 31.00
C VAL A 415 14.83 8.69 32.24
N LYS A 416 13.96 8.20 33.12
CA LYS A 416 13.53 8.88 34.36
C LYS A 416 13.86 8.07 35.61
N GLN A 417 14.06 8.78 36.72
CA GLN A 417 14.11 8.19 38.06
C GLN A 417 12.72 8.29 38.72
N GLY A 418 12.05 7.15 38.91
CA GLY A 418 10.70 7.06 39.49
C GLY A 418 9.59 6.75 38.45
N PHE A 419 8.43 6.27 38.92
CA PHE A 419 7.27 5.85 38.10
C PHE A 419 7.58 4.76 37.05
N THR A 420 8.24 3.69 37.49
CA THR A 420 8.68 2.59 36.61
C THR A 420 7.54 1.76 36.03
N GLU A 421 6.34 1.85 36.59
CA GLU A 421 5.13 1.21 36.09
C GLU A 421 4.70 1.81 34.74
N PHE A 422 4.95 3.11 34.54
CA PHE A 422 4.56 3.81 33.33
C PHE A 422 5.59 3.63 32.20
N LEU A 423 6.88 3.78 32.54
CA LEU A 423 8.00 3.55 31.64
C LEU A 423 9.26 3.22 32.47
N LYS A 424 9.93 2.13 32.13
CA LYS A 424 11.18 1.67 32.75
C LYS A 424 12.19 1.30 31.68
N VAL A 425 13.39 1.84 31.80
CA VAL A 425 14.54 1.50 30.97
C VAL A 425 15.56 0.78 31.84
N GLU A 426 15.77 -0.52 31.59
CA GLU A 426 16.79 -1.33 32.25
C GLU A 426 17.97 -1.54 31.29
N ARG A 427 19.19 -1.27 31.77
CA ARG A 427 20.41 -1.41 30.98
C ARG A 427 21.27 -2.53 31.57
N ASN A 428 21.48 -3.59 30.80
CA ASN A 428 22.46 -4.62 31.12
C ASN A 428 23.76 -4.28 30.39
N ALA A 429 24.91 -4.43 31.05
CA ALA A 429 26.22 -3.97 30.54
C ALA A 429 26.60 -4.54 29.14
N ASN A 430 26.00 -5.66 28.72
CA ASN A 430 26.28 -6.35 27.46
C ASN A 430 25.02 -6.66 26.61
N SER A 431 23.89 -5.95 26.79
CA SER A 431 22.64 -6.24 26.05
C SER A 431 21.91 -4.97 25.61
N GLU A 432 21.00 -5.11 24.63
CA GLU A 432 20.10 -4.04 24.24
C GLU A 432 19.29 -3.52 25.44
N PRO A 433 19.01 -2.22 25.52
CA PRO A 433 18.24 -1.64 26.62
C PRO A 433 16.85 -2.27 26.66
N LYS A 434 16.49 -2.89 27.79
CA LYS A 434 15.17 -3.48 27.98
C LYS A 434 14.21 -2.40 28.42
N VAL A 435 13.29 -2.03 27.53
CA VAL A 435 12.29 -1.00 27.76
C VAL A 435 10.93 -1.66 28.03
N THR A 436 10.32 -1.32 29.16
CA THR A 436 9.06 -1.91 29.66
C THR A 436 8.18 -0.83 30.29
N GLY A 437 6.89 -1.11 30.50
CA GLY A 437 5.95 -0.19 31.15
C GLY A 437 4.69 0.01 30.32
N PHE A 438 3.66 0.59 30.94
CA PHE A 438 2.33 0.75 30.36
C PHE A 438 2.34 1.34 28.94
N VAL A 439 3.08 2.43 28.70
CA VAL A 439 3.09 3.09 27.38
C VAL A 439 3.78 2.24 26.30
N ILE A 440 4.75 1.44 26.70
CA ILE A 440 5.45 0.54 25.78
C ILE A 440 4.53 -0.60 25.36
N ASP A 441 3.71 -1.10 26.28
CA ASP A 441 2.75 -2.15 25.97
C ASP A 441 1.61 -1.61 25.09
N VAL A 442 1.15 -0.38 25.33
CA VAL A 442 0.23 0.31 24.41
C VAL A 442 0.83 0.48 23.02
N LEU A 443 2.10 0.91 22.92
CA LEU A 443 2.78 1.03 21.63
C LEU A 443 2.84 -0.33 20.92
N LYS A 444 3.28 -1.39 21.61
CA LYS A 444 3.36 -2.74 21.03
C LYS A 444 2.00 -3.19 20.48
N GLU A 445 0.93 -3.01 21.26
CA GLU A 445 -0.42 -3.38 20.82
C GLU A 445 -0.86 -2.60 19.56
N VAL A 446 -0.51 -1.31 19.48
CA VAL A 446 -0.74 -0.48 18.28
C VAL A 446 0.06 -1.02 17.11
N MET A 447 1.35 -1.31 17.29
CA MET A 447 2.23 -1.83 16.24
C MET A 447 1.78 -3.22 15.75
N ASP A 448 1.30 -4.07 16.65
CA ASP A 448 0.77 -5.41 16.36
C ASP A 448 -0.59 -5.36 15.65
N SER A 449 -1.39 -4.31 15.91
CA SER A 449 -2.68 -4.08 15.26
C SER A 449 -2.56 -3.52 13.83
N LEU A 450 -1.37 -3.04 13.43
CA LEU A 450 -1.18 -2.52 12.08
C LEU A 450 -1.29 -3.66 11.05
N PRO A 451 -1.91 -3.41 9.87
CA PRO A 451 -1.93 -4.39 8.79
C PRO A 451 -0.53 -4.63 8.18
N TYR A 452 0.48 -3.87 8.64
CA TYR A 452 1.88 -3.93 8.29
C TYR A 452 2.79 -3.94 9.52
N SER A 453 3.81 -4.82 9.55
CA SER A 453 4.80 -4.86 10.63
C SER A 453 5.88 -3.84 10.33
N VAL A 454 6.17 -3.02 11.33
CA VAL A 454 7.20 -2.00 11.25
C VAL A 454 8.27 -2.33 12.28
N PRO A 455 9.54 -2.47 11.90
CA PRO A 455 10.61 -2.66 12.86
C PRO A 455 10.81 -1.38 13.69
N TYR A 456 11.20 -1.56 14.92
CA TYR A 456 11.66 -0.45 15.71
C TYR A 456 12.68 -0.91 16.73
N GLU A 457 13.51 0.02 17.13
CA GLU A 457 14.39 -0.10 18.27
C GLU A 457 14.14 1.08 19.21
N PHE A 458 14.24 0.80 20.51
CA PHE A 458 14.16 1.85 21.51
C PHE A 458 15.55 2.43 21.74
N VAL A 459 15.65 3.75 21.61
CA VAL A 459 16.88 4.51 21.84
C VAL A 459 16.68 5.35 23.11
N PRO A 460 17.25 4.93 24.25
CA PRO A 460 17.18 5.70 25.49
C PRO A 460 17.78 7.09 25.31
N TYR A 461 17.06 8.11 25.80
CA TYR A 461 17.55 9.48 25.83
C TYR A 461 18.20 9.79 27.17
N GLU A 462 19.53 9.89 27.17
CA GLU A 462 20.36 10.19 28.33
C GLU A 462 20.95 11.60 28.18
N LYS A 463 20.76 12.47 29.19
CA LYS A 463 21.47 13.76 29.25
C LYS A 463 22.73 13.61 30.10
N SER A 464 23.81 14.27 29.67
CA SER A 464 25.04 14.43 30.44
C SER A 464 24.73 15.07 31.81
N ARG A 465 25.50 14.66 32.83
CA ARG A 465 25.25 14.76 34.28
C ARG A 465 24.98 16.14 34.91
N GLU A 466 24.69 17.20 34.16
CA GLU A 466 24.71 18.57 34.70
C GLU A 466 23.39 19.37 34.72
N ASN A 467 22.23 18.86 34.32
CA ASN A 467 20.96 19.49 34.72
C ASN A 467 19.77 18.52 34.74
N SER A 468 19.06 18.50 35.86
CA SER A 468 18.01 17.58 36.25
C SER A 468 16.65 17.92 35.61
N SER A 469 16.42 17.41 34.40
CA SER A 469 15.16 16.79 33.92
C SER A 469 15.36 16.46 32.43
N SER A 470 14.86 15.31 31.97
CA SER A 470 14.79 15.03 30.53
C SER A 470 13.96 16.14 29.88
N ASP A 471 14.58 17.09 29.16
CA ASP A 471 13.82 18.11 28.46
C ASP A 471 13.12 17.44 27.27
N TYR A 472 11.84 17.16 27.46
CA TYR A 472 10.97 16.63 26.42
C TYR A 472 10.95 17.53 25.18
N ASN A 473 11.28 18.82 25.31
CA ASN A 473 11.42 19.70 24.17
C ASN A 473 12.59 19.28 23.28
N ASP A 474 13.76 18.98 23.86
CA ASP A 474 14.94 18.51 23.11
C ASP A 474 14.65 17.17 22.43
N MET A 475 14.01 16.23 23.13
CA MET A 475 13.62 14.94 22.55
C MET A 475 12.68 15.08 21.35
N VAL A 476 11.68 15.95 21.47
CA VAL A 476 10.75 16.23 20.38
C VAL A 476 11.46 16.94 19.23
N TYR A 477 12.40 17.84 19.54
CA TYR A 477 13.19 18.53 18.53
C TYR A 477 14.12 17.59 17.76
N GLU A 478 14.64 16.53 18.38
CA GLU A 478 15.41 15.49 17.68
C GLU A 478 14.58 14.70 16.65
N VAL A 479 13.26 14.60 16.84
CA VAL A 479 12.36 14.03 15.83
C VAL A 479 12.22 14.96 14.64
N TYR A 480 12.06 16.27 14.89
CA TYR A 480 12.05 17.28 13.83
C TYR A 480 13.34 17.29 13.00
N LEU A 481 14.49 17.11 13.65
CA LEU A 481 15.79 16.99 12.98
C LEU A 481 16.04 15.64 12.29
N GLN A 482 15.08 14.70 12.34
CA GLN A 482 15.21 13.32 11.79
C GLN A 482 16.37 12.51 12.40
N ILE A 483 16.83 12.89 13.59
CA ILE A 483 17.80 12.13 14.38
C ILE A 483 17.13 10.92 15.01
N LYS A 484 15.87 11.08 15.42
CA LYS A 484 14.98 10.00 15.84
C LYS A 484 13.74 10.02 14.95
N ASP A 485 13.10 8.88 14.81
CA ASP A 485 11.94 8.76 13.90
C ASP A 485 10.62 8.96 14.67
N ALA A 486 10.61 8.69 15.99
CA ALA A 486 9.48 8.96 16.88
C ALA A 486 9.94 9.10 18.35
N VAL A 487 9.07 9.57 19.24
CA VAL A 487 9.27 9.58 20.70
C VAL A 487 8.06 8.95 21.39
N VAL A 488 8.34 8.09 22.38
CA VAL A 488 7.32 7.39 23.17
C VAL A 488 7.62 7.57 24.66
N GLY A 489 6.62 8.03 25.42
CA GLY A 489 6.72 8.28 26.86
C GLY A 489 5.56 9.13 27.38
N ASP A 490 5.69 9.67 28.59
CA ASP A 490 4.79 10.64 29.24
C ASP A 490 4.96 12.07 28.67
N THR A 491 5.06 12.17 27.35
CA THR A 491 5.25 13.44 26.66
C THR A 491 3.93 14.22 26.62
N ALA A 492 3.81 15.24 27.46
CA ALA A 492 2.66 16.14 27.43
C ALA A 492 2.56 16.89 26.09
N ILE A 493 1.36 16.89 25.50
CA ILE A 493 1.01 17.65 24.29
C ILE A 493 0.85 19.12 24.68
N VAL A 494 1.79 19.97 24.26
CA VAL A 494 1.80 21.41 24.54
C VAL A 494 2.05 22.20 23.25
N ALA A 495 1.61 23.46 23.21
CA ALA A 495 1.67 24.31 22.01
C ALA A 495 3.08 24.40 21.41
N ASN A 496 4.11 24.59 22.24
CA ASN A 496 5.50 24.71 21.75
C ASN A 496 5.99 23.45 21.01
N ARG A 497 5.64 22.25 21.50
CA ARG A 497 6.05 20.98 20.89
C ARG A 497 5.29 20.69 19.59
N SER A 498 4.04 21.14 19.53
CA SER A 498 3.17 20.96 18.36
C SER A 498 3.60 21.80 17.15
N LEU A 499 4.58 22.71 17.31
CA LEU A 499 5.20 23.44 16.20
C LEU A 499 6.24 22.61 15.46
N TYR A 500 6.78 21.55 16.08
CA TYR A 500 7.89 20.77 15.55
C TYR A 500 7.49 19.36 15.10
N VAL A 501 6.49 18.77 15.76
CA VAL A 501 6.03 17.41 15.47
C VAL A 501 4.51 17.32 15.54
N ASP A 502 3.95 16.36 14.81
CA ASP A 502 2.56 15.97 14.93
C ASP A 502 2.35 15.01 16.11
N PHE A 503 1.25 15.16 16.84
CA PHE A 503 0.86 14.28 17.93
C PHE A 503 -0.40 13.46 17.57
N PRO A 504 -0.48 12.19 17.97
CA PRO A 504 -1.74 11.45 17.93
C PRO A 504 -2.73 11.99 18.97
N LEU A 505 -3.98 11.53 18.90
CA LEU A 505 -4.96 11.78 19.97
C LEU A 505 -4.41 11.28 21.32
N PRO A 506 -4.61 12.02 22.42
CA PRO A 506 -4.12 11.62 23.72
C PRO A 506 -4.78 10.32 24.18
N PHE A 507 -3.96 9.33 24.58
CA PHE A 507 -4.43 8.03 25.07
C PHE A 507 -4.73 8.01 26.58
N SER A 508 -4.39 9.09 27.29
CA SER A 508 -4.68 9.30 28.72
C SER A 508 -5.09 10.75 28.93
N GLU A 509 -6.01 10.99 29.86
CA GLU A 509 -6.35 12.34 30.29
C GLU A 509 -5.13 13.03 30.92
N SER A 510 -4.97 14.33 30.65
CA SER A 510 -3.94 15.18 31.23
C SER A 510 -4.57 16.18 32.18
N GLY A 511 -4.01 16.32 33.39
CA GLY A 511 -4.50 17.26 34.39
C GLY A 511 -3.46 17.56 35.46
N VAL A 512 -3.64 18.69 36.15
CA VAL A 512 -2.82 19.08 37.30
C VAL A 512 -3.64 18.88 38.56
N ALA A 513 -3.13 18.07 39.49
CA ALA A 513 -3.76 17.83 40.78
C ALA A 513 -2.79 18.20 41.92
N MET A 514 -3.33 18.72 43.03
CA MET A 514 -2.56 19.02 44.23
C MET A 514 -2.61 17.81 45.18
N VAL A 515 -1.46 17.20 45.43
CA VAL A 515 -1.33 16.17 46.48
C VAL A 515 -0.93 16.86 47.77
N VAL A 516 -1.81 16.83 48.76
CA VAL A 516 -1.56 17.42 50.08
C VAL A 516 -1.39 16.29 51.09
N PRO A 517 -0.32 16.27 51.90
CA PRO A 517 -0.18 15.29 52.96
C PRO A 517 -1.33 15.47 53.97
N ILE A 518 -2.04 14.39 54.24
CA ILE A 518 -3.05 14.37 55.30
C ILE A 518 -2.30 14.51 56.62
N LYS A 519 -2.43 15.66 57.28
CA LYS A 519 -1.98 15.82 58.66
C LYS A 519 -3.05 15.20 59.56
N ASP A 520 -2.64 14.27 60.42
CA ASP A 520 -3.50 13.77 61.49
C ASP A 520 -3.89 14.95 62.39
N ASP A 521 -5.13 15.41 62.25
CA ASP A 521 -5.69 16.40 63.15
C ASP A 521 -5.70 15.81 64.56
N ALA A 522 -5.25 16.58 65.55
CA ALA A 522 -5.27 16.27 66.99
C ALA A 522 -6.70 16.19 67.58
N LYS A 523 -7.62 15.50 66.90
CA LYS A 523 -9.04 15.26 67.25
C LYS A 523 -9.22 14.14 68.29
N LYS A 524 -8.15 13.64 68.91
CA LYS A 524 -8.19 12.68 70.02
C LYS A 524 -8.04 13.35 71.40
N ASN A 525 -8.47 14.60 71.56
CA ASN A 525 -8.44 15.28 72.87
C ASN A 525 -9.81 15.24 73.54
N ALA A 526 -9.89 14.63 74.73
CA ALA A 526 -11.11 14.57 75.55
C ALA A 526 -11.69 15.96 75.89
N TRP A 527 -10.85 17.01 75.86
CA TRP A 527 -11.22 18.41 76.12
C TRP A 527 -11.92 19.11 74.95
N ILE A 528 -12.31 18.39 73.89
CA ILE A 528 -13.02 18.97 72.73
C ILE A 528 -14.35 19.63 73.12
N PHE A 529 -14.96 19.19 74.23
CA PHE A 529 -16.21 19.77 74.76
C PHE A 529 -16.06 21.21 75.27
N LEU A 530 -14.84 21.67 75.58
CA LEU A 530 -14.60 23.07 75.98
C LEU A 530 -14.42 24.00 74.78
N LYS A 531 -14.18 23.46 73.58
CA LYS A 531 -13.91 24.22 72.34
C LYS A 531 -15.09 25.09 71.84
N PRO A 532 -16.38 24.73 72.05
CA PRO A 532 -17.50 25.54 71.57
C PRO A 532 -17.61 26.94 72.18
N LEU A 533 -17.06 27.16 73.38
CA LEU A 533 -17.10 28.44 74.08
C LEU A 533 -15.68 29.01 74.18
N THR A 534 -15.51 30.32 73.97
CA THR A 534 -14.20 30.97 74.13
C THR A 534 -13.77 30.91 75.60
N ARG A 535 -12.45 30.97 75.85
CA ARG A 535 -11.92 30.96 77.23
C ARG A 535 -12.51 32.09 78.07
N ASP A 536 -12.67 33.27 77.47
CA ASP A 536 -13.28 34.43 78.12
C ASP A 536 -14.73 34.16 78.50
N LEU A 537 -15.49 33.46 77.65
CA LEU A 537 -16.89 33.13 77.92
C LEU A 537 -17.04 32.06 79.02
N TRP A 538 -16.14 31.09 79.09
CA TRP A 538 -16.07 30.16 80.23
C TRP A 538 -15.78 30.89 81.54
N LEU A 539 -14.84 31.85 81.52
CA LEU A 539 -14.50 32.66 82.69
C LEU A 539 -15.66 33.58 83.10
N THR A 540 -16.38 34.18 82.16
CA THR A 540 -17.55 35.02 82.47
C THR A 540 -18.71 34.19 83.03
N ILE A 541 -18.98 32.98 82.51
CA ILE A 541 -19.97 32.06 83.09
C ILE A 541 -19.58 31.71 84.53
N GLY A 542 -18.31 31.38 84.79
CA GLY A 542 -17.82 31.12 86.15
C GLY A 542 -17.92 32.33 87.08
N ALA A 543 -17.61 33.54 86.60
CA ALA A 543 -17.75 34.77 87.39
C ALA A 543 -19.23 35.10 87.69
N LEU A 544 -20.11 34.93 86.71
CA LEU A 544 -21.56 35.15 86.86
C LEU A 544 -22.18 34.12 87.81
N PHE A 545 -21.67 32.88 87.79
CA PHE A 545 -22.03 31.83 88.74
C PHE A 545 -21.68 32.20 90.20
N ILE A 546 -20.48 32.74 90.42
CA ILE A 546 -20.07 33.20 91.76
C ILE A 546 -20.90 34.41 92.19
N LEU A 547 -21.15 35.37 91.29
CA LEU A 547 -21.92 36.57 91.58
C LEU A 547 -23.38 36.27 91.91
N THR A 548 -24.02 35.37 91.16
CA THR A 548 -25.39 34.91 91.45
C THR A 548 -25.47 34.24 92.83
N GLY A 549 -24.49 33.40 93.17
CA GLY A 549 -24.39 32.82 94.51
C GLY A 549 -24.25 33.86 95.62
N LEU A 550 -23.42 34.89 95.41
CA LEU A 550 -23.24 35.98 96.38
C LEU A 550 -24.53 36.78 96.56
N VAL A 551 -25.26 37.09 95.48
CA VAL A 551 -26.55 37.81 95.55
C VAL A 551 -27.58 36.99 96.33
N ILE A 552 -27.68 35.68 96.06
CA ILE A 552 -28.61 34.77 96.76
C ILE A 552 -28.23 34.68 98.24
N TRP A 553 -26.93 34.57 98.55
CA TRP A 553 -26.44 34.61 99.93
C TRP A 553 -26.90 35.89 100.65
N VAL A 554 -26.72 37.08 100.07
CA VAL A 554 -27.16 38.35 100.69
C VAL A 554 -28.68 38.39 100.93
N LEU A 555 -29.48 37.90 99.98
CA LEU A 555 -30.94 37.94 100.07
C LEU A 555 -31.50 36.92 101.09
N GLU A 556 -31.04 35.67 101.06
CA GLU A 556 -31.54 34.62 101.94
C GLU A 556 -30.94 34.67 103.35
N HIS A 557 -29.72 35.19 103.53
CA HIS A 557 -29.06 35.27 104.85
C HIS A 557 -29.87 36.08 105.89
N ARG A 558 -30.75 36.98 105.43
CA ARG A 558 -31.61 37.77 106.30
C ARG A 558 -32.84 37.02 106.82
N ILE A 559 -33.34 36.01 106.10
CA ILE A 559 -34.65 35.38 106.33
C ILE A 559 -34.54 33.87 106.64
N ASN A 560 -33.58 33.17 106.05
CA ASN A 560 -33.44 31.71 106.15
C ASN A 560 -32.32 31.30 107.12
N ASN A 561 -32.62 30.37 108.05
CA ASN A 561 -31.68 29.96 109.09
C ASN A 561 -30.57 29.02 108.57
N ASP A 562 -30.79 28.35 107.44
CA ASP A 562 -29.80 27.44 106.82
C ASP A 562 -28.58 28.20 106.28
N PHE A 563 -28.70 29.50 106.00
CA PHE A 563 -27.61 30.37 105.55
C PHE A 563 -26.83 31.05 106.70
N ARG A 564 -27.09 30.66 107.96
CA ARG A 564 -26.41 31.17 109.17
C ARG A 564 -25.48 30.16 109.86
N GLY A 565 -25.25 28.99 109.24
CA GLY A 565 -24.37 27.92 109.75
C GLY A 565 -22.86 28.25 109.73
N GLN A 566 -22.02 27.24 109.95
CA GLN A 566 -20.55 27.40 109.99
C GLN A 566 -20.03 27.88 108.60
N PRO A 567 -18.96 28.70 108.50
CA PRO A 567 -18.58 29.34 107.22
C PRO A 567 -18.38 28.38 106.04
N SER A 568 -17.93 27.14 106.29
CA SER A 568 -17.80 26.10 105.26
C SER A 568 -19.14 25.59 104.71
N GLU A 569 -20.18 25.52 105.54
CA GLU A 569 -21.52 25.05 105.15
C GLU A 569 -22.25 26.14 104.35
N GLN A 570 -22.03 27.41 104.68
CA GLN A 570 -22.57 28.54 103.91
C GLN A 570 -22.04 28.56 102.49
N ILE A 571 -20.72 28.36 102.32
CA ILE A 571 -20.09 28.32 100.98
C ILE A 571 -20.65 27.17 100.14
N GLY A 572 -20.79 25.98 100.74
CA GLY A 572 -21.37 24.82 100.05
C GLY A 572 -22.82 25.05 99.60
N THR A 573 -23.65 25.64 100.45
CA THR A 573 -25.07 25.92 100.16
C THR A 573 -25.22 26.97 99.06
N VAL A 574 -24.36 28.00 99.03
CA VAL A 574 -24.33 29.03 97.99
C VAL A 574 -24.00 28.45 96.61
N PHE A 575 -22.98 27.61 96.51
CA PHE A 575 -22.60 26.98 95.25
C PHE A 575 -23.64 25.96 94.78
N TYR A 576 -24.22 25.18 95.70
CA TYR A 576 -25.28 24.22 95.37
C TYR A 576 -26.52 24.91 94.81
N PHE A 577 -26.99 25.99 95.46
CA PHE A 577 -28.17 26.70 95.02
C PHE A 577 -27.96 27.38 93.66
N SER A 578 -26.80 28.03 93.46
CA SER A 578 -26.41 28.65 92.18
C SER A 578 -26.34 27.63 91.03
N PHE A 579 -25.89 26.41 91.33
CA PHE A 579 -25.85 25.32 90.36
C PHE A 579 -27.25 24.84 90.02
N SER A 580 -28.11 24.69 91.04
CA SER A 580 -29.50 24.27 90.84
C SER A 580 -30.29 25.28 90.00
N THR A 581 -30.08 26.59 90.16
CA THR A 581 -30.80 27.62 89.40
C THR A 581 -30.38 27.72 87.93
N LEU A 582 -29.13 27.37 87.61
CA LEU A 582 -28.66 27.29 86.21
C LEU A 582 -29.15 26.03 85.49
N VAL A 583 -29.34 24.93 86.22
CA VAL A 583 -29.71 23.63 85.65
C VAL A 583 -31.24 23.42 85.67
N PHE A 584 -31.95 24.05 86.61
CA PHE A 584 -33.41 23.96 86.74
C PHE A 584 -34.06 25.34 86.60
N ALA A 585 -34.82 25.54 85.51
CA ALA A 585 -35.65 26.73 85.32
C ALA A 585 -36.83 26.73 86.31
N GLN A 586 -36.81 27.66 87.25
CA GLN A 586 -37.72 27.72 88.39
C GLN A 586 -39.14 28.13 87.97
N SER A 587 -40.12 27.21 87.99
CA SER A 587 -41.55 27.54 87.85
C SER A 587 -42.23 27.65 89.23
N ASN A 588 -42.59 28.90 89.58
CA ASN A 588 -43.55 29.34 90.62
C ASN A 588 -43.12 29.42 92.10
N SER A 589 -43.22 30.67 92.61
CA SER A 589 -43.59 31.13 93.97
C SER A 589 -42.74 30.70 95.19
N LEU A 590 -41.88 31.62 95.64
CA LEU A 590 -41.14 31.58 96.92
C LEU A 590 -42.10 31.65 98.14
N GLY A 591 -42.29 30.50 98.80
CA GLY A 591 -42.83 30.30 100.14
C GLY A 591 -42.03 29.20 100.86
N PRO A 592 -42.02 29.13 102.21
CA PRO A 592 -40.91 28.56 102.97
C PRO A 592 -40.93 27.02 102.94
N PHE A 593 -40.15 26.43 102.04
CA PHE A 593 -39.85 24.98 102.02
C PHE A 593 -38.42 24.68 102.51
N ALA A 594 -37.86 25.54 103.36
CA ALA A 594 -36.76 25.19 104.25
C ALA A 594 -37.31 24.35 105.42
N SER A 595 -37.65 23.07 105.16
CA SER A 595 -37.73 22.00 106.19
C SER A 595 -38.01 20.60 105.62
N SER A 596 -38.23 20.40 104.31
CA SER A 596 -38.67 19.09 103.79
C SER A 596 -37.70 18.36 102.86
N ALA A 597 -36.57 18.95 102.45
CA ALA A 597 -35.64 18.30 101.51
C ALA A 597 -34.40 17.65 102.16
N ALA A 598 -34.25 17.76 103.48
CA ALA A 598 -33.14 17.14 104.22
C ALA A 598 -33.42 15.68 104.66
N ASN A 599 -34.61 15.13 104.39
CA ASN A 599 -35.03 13.82 104.91
C ASN A 599 -35.28 12.72 103.86
N GLU A 600 -34.98 12.94 102.57
CA GLU A 600 -35.35 11.98 101.51
C GLU A 600 -34.20 11.52 100.59
N TYR A 601 -32.92 11.73 100.95
CA TYR A 601 -31.79 11.22 100.14
C TYR A 601 -30.61 10.60 100.91
N PHE A 602 -30.74 10.34 102.21
CA PHE A 602 -29.77 9.53 102.97
C PHE A 602 -30.07 8.01 102.96
N GLY A 603 -30.92 7.55 102.05
CA GLY A 603 -31.49 6.21 102.06
C GLY A 603 -31.32 5.38 100.78
N THR A 604 -30.25 5.54 100.00
CA THR A 604 -29.93 4.55 98.93
C THR A 604 -28.45 4.60 98.52
N LEU A 605 -27.59 4.20 99.45
CA LEU A 605 -26.30 3.55 99.14
C LEU A 605 -26.43 2.10 99.62
N ALA A 606 -27.19 1.31 98.85
CA ALA A 606 -27.25 -0.14 98.96
C ALA A 606 -27.72 -0.72 97.62
N MET A 607 -26.86 -1.55 97.04
CA MET A 607 -26.99 -2.36 95.81
C MET A 607 -26.49 -1.75 94.48
N ASN A 608 -25.42 -2.42 94.03
CA ASN A 608 -24.64 -2.38 92.78
C ASN A 608 -23.58 -1.29 92.60
#